data_AF-A0AAW9ECW9-F1
#
_entry.id   AF-A0AAW9ECW9-F1
#
_cell.length_a   1.000
_cell.length_b   1.000
_cell.length_c   1.000
_cell.angle_alpha   90.00
_cell.angle_beta   90.00
_cell.angle_gamma   90.00
#
_symmetry.space_group_name_H-M   'P 1'
#
loop_
_entity.id
_entity.type
_entity.pdbx_description
1 polymer ?
#
loop_
_entity_poly.entity_id
_entity_poly.type
_entity_poly.pdbx_seq_one_letter_code
_entity_poly.pdbx_strand_id
1 'polypeptide(L)' 'MRVLALSAVFLVASIIGMPAVAKEWQENKSWNAHFTEHKSQGVVVLWNENKQQGFTNNLKRANQAFLPAS' A
#
# COMPACT_ATOMS: atom_id res chain seq x y z
N MET A 1 -3.39 30.06 38.97
CA MET A 1 -4.29 29.49 37.93
C MET A 1 -3.65 29.57 36.53
N ARG A 2 -2.52 28.88 36.30
CA ARG A 2 -1.86 28.83 34.97
C ARG A 2 -1.38 27.42 34.57
N VAL A 3 -1.78 26.38 35.32
CA VAL A 3 -1.35 25.00 35.08
C VAL A 3 -2.47 24.17 34.41
N LEU A 4 -3.71 24.67 34.37
CA LEU A 4 -4.84 23.94 33.80
C LEU A 4 -5.01 24.11 32.27
N ALA A 5 -4.31 25.07 31.65
CA ALA A 5 -4.46 25.33 30.22
C ALA A 5 -3.63 24.41 29.31
N LEU A 6 -2.57 23.76 29.83
CA LEU A 6 -1.73 22.86 29.02
C LEU A 6 -2.28 21.42 28.90
N SER A 7 -3.18 21.01 29.79
CA SER A 7 -3.69 19.62 29.81
C SER A 7 -4.77 19.37 28.74
N ALA A 8 -5.50 20.42 28.34
CA ALA A 8 -6.58 20.30 27.36
C ALA A 8 -6.08 20.18 25.90
N VAL A 9 -4.88 20.66 25.60
CA VAL A 9 -4.33 20.63 24.22
C VAL A 9 -3.81 19.24 23.84
N PHE A 10 -3.38 18.44 24.83
CA PHE A 10 -2.85 17.10 24.56
C PHE A 10 -3.94 16.03 24.33
N LEU A 11 -5.20 16.29 24.69
CA LEU A 11 -6.31 15.35 24.51
C LEU A 11 -7.03 15.49 23.16
N VAL A 12 -6.87 16.61 22.45
CA VAL A 12 -7.48 16.79 21.13
C VAL A 12 -6.60 16.22 20.00
N ALA A 13 -5.30 16.06 20.25
CA ALA A 13 -4.37 15.51 19.26
C ALA A 13 -4.53 13.99 19.04
N SER A 14 -5.19 13.27 19.94
CA SER A 14 -5.34 11.80 19.87
C SER A 14 -6.59 11.33 19.11
N ILE A 15 -7.46 12.24 18.64
CA ILE A 15 -8.72 11.90 17.94
C ILE A 15 -8.74 12.41 16.49
N ILE A 16 -7.63 12.96 15.99
CA ILE A 16 -7.43 12.98 14.54
C ILE A 16 -6.93 11.59 14.21
N GLY A 17 -7.87 10.67 13.97
CA GLY A 17 -7.55 9.44 13.27
C GLY A 17 -6.81 9.87 12.01
N MET A 18 -5.49 9.73 12.02
CA MET A 18 -4.69 9.85 10.82
C MET A 18 -5.42 8.95 9.83
N PRO A 19 -5.95 9.48 8.71
CA PRO A 19 -6.43 8.59 7.67
C PRO A 19 -5.23 7.71 7.40
N ALA A 20 -5.36 6.41 7.66
CA ALA A 20 -4.28 5.47 7.38
C ALA A 20 -3.83 5.83 5.98
N VAL A 21 -2.63 6.43 5.85
CA VAL A 21 -2.08 6.80 4.56
C VAL A 21 -1.92 5.46 3.91
N ALA A 22 -2.93 5.10 3.13
CA ALA A 22 -3.07 3.75 2.66
C ALA A 22 -1.89 3.59 1.72
N LYS A 23 -1.01 2.67 2.13
CA LYS A 23 0.34 2.52 1.61
C LYS A 23 0.26 2.57 0.09
N GLU A 24 1.00 3.50 -0.52
CA GLU A 24 0.94 3.74 -1.98
C GLU A 24 1.09 2.44 -2.76
N TRP A 25 1.88 1.50 -2.24
CA TRP A 25 2.02 0.16 -2.77
C TRP A 25 1.64 -0.92 -1.74
N GLN A 26 0.79 -1.86 -2.17
CA GLN A 26 0.41 -3.04 -1.40
C GLN A 26 0.72 -4.33 -2.16
N GLU A 27 1.34 -5.29 -1.46
CA GLU A 27 1.58 -6.63 -2.01
C GLU A 27 0.41 -7.57 -1.66
N ASN A 28 -0.23 -8.15 -2.67
CA ASN A 28 -1.29 -9.14 -2.53
C ASN A 28 -0.84 -10.50 -3.07
N LYS A 29 -0.18 -11.30 -2.21
CA LYS A 29 0.36 -12.61 -2.59
C LYS A 29 -0.69 -13.65 -2.96
N SER A 30 -1.98 -13.42 -2.68
CA SER A 30 -3.04 -14.37 -3.04
C SER A 30 -3.17 -14.55 -4.55
N TRP A 31 -2.83 -13.53 -5.35
CA TRP A 31 -2.82 -13.61 -6.82
C TRP A 31 -1.75 -14.56 -7.37
N ASN A 32 -0.77 -15.00 -6.55
CA ASN A 32 0.16 -16.06 -6.95
C ASN A 32 -0.56 -17.40 -7.20
N ALA A 33 -1.76 -17.60 -6.63
CA ALA A 33 -2.57 -18.78 -6.88
C ALA A 33 -2.93 -18.93 -8.37
N HIS A 34 -3.32 -17.83 -9.03
CA HIS A 34 -3.64 -17.83 -10.46
C HIS A 34 -2.45 -18.24 -11.33
N PHE A 35 -1.23 -17.80 -10.98
CA PHE A 35 -0.03 -18.24 -11.68
C PHE A 35 0.28 -19.73 -11.43
N THR A 36 0.13 -20.17 -10.17
CA THR A 36 0.41 -21.56 -9.76
C THR A 36 -0.54 -22.55 -10.42
N GLU A 37 -1.82 -22.19 -10.54
CA GLU A 37 -2.86 -22.98 -11.22
C GLU A 37 -2.45 -23.34 -12.66
N HIS A 38 -1.79 -22.40 -13.35
CA HIS A 38 -1.28 -22.60 -14.71
C HIS A 38 0.18 -23.02 -14.77
N LYS A 39 0.74 -23.58 -13.68
CA LYS A 39 2.15 -24.01 -13.57
C LYS A 39 3.15 -22.92 -14.01
N SER A 40 2.80 -21.67 -13.74
CA SER A 40 3.51 -20.49 -14.23
C SER A 40 3.99 -19.62 -13.07
N GLN A 41 4.92 -18.70 -13.37
CA GLN A 41 5.35 -17.67 -12.44
C GLN A 41 5.41 -16.32 -13.16
N GLY A 42 4.75 -15.31 -12.62
CA GLY A 42 4.74 -13.98 -13.20
C GLY A 42 4.46 -12.89 -12.17
N VAL A 43 4.32 -11.67 -12.70
CA VAL A 43 3.94 -10.50 -11.92
C VAL A 43 2.79 -9.78 -12.62
N VAL A 44 1.81 -9.34 -11.84
CA VAL A 44 0.76 -8.41 -12.26
C VAL A 44 0.91 -7.16 -11.41
N VAL A 45 0.79 -6.01 -12.06
CA VAL A 45 0.80 -4.70 -11.41
C VAL A 45 -0.49 -3.99 -11.81
N LEU A 46 -1.28 -3.57 -10.83
CA LEU A 46 -2.47 -2.76 -11.01
C LEU A 46 -2.26 -1.40 -10.37
N TRP A 47 -2.85 -0.37 -10.98
CA TRP A 47 -2.86 0.98 -10.45
C TRP A 47 -4.29 1.51 -10.39
N ASN A 48 -4.71 1.94 -9.21
CA ASN A 48 -5.99 2.61 -9.00
C ASN A 48 -5.79 4.12 -9.08
N GLU A 49 -6.14 4.70 -10.22
CA GLU A 49 -5.97 6.13 -10.49
C GLU A 49 -6.71 7.03 -9.50
N ASN A 50 -7.93 6.67 -9.13
CA ASN A 50 -8.75 7.49 -8.23
C ASN A 50 -8.14 7.59 -6.83
N LYS A 51 -7.39 6.57 -6.42
CA LYS A 51 -6.80 6.49 -5.08
C LYS A 51 -5.29 6.71 -5.07
N GLN A 52 -4.66 6.80 -6.24
CA GLN A 52 -3.20 6.80 -6.39
C GLN A 52 -2.56 5.64 -5.61
N GLN A 53 -3.05 4.42 -5.89
CA GLN A 53 -2.66 3.20 -5.16
C GLN A 53 -2.31 2.07 -6.11
N GLY A 54 -1.12 1.50 -5.90
CA GLY A 54 -0.59 0.36 -6.62
C GLY A 54 -0.75 -0.96 -5.87
N PHE A 55 -1.10 -2.01 -6.61
CA PHE A 55 -1.24 -3.37 -6.10
C PHE A 55 -0.44 -4.33 -6.97
N THR A 56 0.28 -5.26 -6.35
CA THR A 56 1.00 -6.31 -7.09
C THR A 56 1.08 -7.60 -6.30
N ASN A 57 1.24 -8.73 -6.96
CA ASN A 57 1.49 -10.01 -6.31
C ASN A 57 2.96 -10.18 -5.86
N ASN A 58 3.88 -9.40 -6.42
CA ASN A 58 5.31 -9.47 -6.13
C ASN A 58 6.02 -8.13 -6.40
N LEU A 59 6.27 -7.35 -5.35
CA LEU A 59 6.92 -6.04 -5.45
C LEU A 59 8.34 -6.13 -6.04
N LYS A 60 9.08 -7.19 -5.70
CA LYS A 60 10.46 -7.36 -6.19
C LYS A 60 10.49 -7.58 -7.70
N ARG A 61 9.62 -8.45 -8.22
CA ARG A 61 9.56 -8.74 -9.66
C ARG A 61 8.89 -7.61 -10.46
N ALA A 62 7.99 -6.85 -9.83
CA ALA A 62 7.40 -5.65 -10.44
C ALA A 62 8.47 -4.58 -10.74
N ASN A 63 9.50 -4.50 -9.92
CA ASN A 63 10.65 -3.60 -10.09
C ASN A 63 11.83 -4.24 -10.83
N GLN A 64 11.69 -5.49 -11.29
CA GLN A 64 12.70 -6.13 -12.12
C GLN A 64 12.52 -5.69 -13.57
N ALA A 65 13.54 -5.05 -14.14
CA ALA A 65 13.52 -4.64 -15.54
C ALA A 65 13.73 -5.84 -16.47
N PHE A 66 12.97 -5.86 -17.56
CA PHE A 66 13.12 -6.82 -18.67
C PHE A 66 13.24 -6.01 -19.98
N LEU A 67 13.79 -6.63 -21.03
CA LEU A 67 13.76 -6.03 -22.37
C LEU A 67 12.29 -5.88 -22.80
N PRO A 68 11.87 -4.74 -23.39
CA PRO A 68 10.45 -4.42 -23.62
C PRO A 68 9.73 -5.27 -24.68
N ALA A 69 10.38 -6.28 -25.26
CA ALA A 69 9.86 -7.07 -26.38
C ALA A 69 9.36 -6.19 -27.55
N SER A 70 8.60 -6.79 -28.47
CA SER A 70 8.16 -6.19 -29.74
C SER A 70 6.99 -5.23 -29.59
#